data_AF-A0A923C706-F1
#
_entry.id   AF-A0A923C706-F1
#
_cell.length_a   1.000
_cell.length_b   1.000
_cell.length_c   1.000
_cell.angle_alpha   90.00
_cell.angle_beta   90.00
_cell.angle_gamma   90.00
#
_symmetry.space_group_name_H-M   'P 1'
#
loop_
_entity.id
_entity.type
_entity.pdbx_description
1 polymer ?
#
loop_
_entity_poly.entity_id
_entity_poly.type
_entity_poly.pdbx_seq_one_letter_code
_entity_poly.pdbx_strand_id
1 'polypeptide(L)'
;MILMLALFSAFAHAEPSADKLKAARQVVELMDYKAMFNAFLSQCQQPSGTFLDPKAAFKTDPGAFRGLSPQSAYWPEVEEVYRKYQVRVCKYLSAEEFSEYVAAQYASRASLEDLNTSIAFQSSPAGRRMQQASLAVNEAFQAYAQSSLRSVYREAYKETQADLSAIAERYSKEPR
;
A
#
# COMPACT_ATOMS: atom_id res chain seq x y z
N MET A 1 -10.06 -54.44 -21.95
CA MET A 1 -10.70 -53.34 -21.19
C MET A 1 -9.65 -52.79 -20.24
N ILE A 2 -9.03 -51.66 -20.57
CA ILE A 2 -7.87 -51.09 -19.86
C ILE A 2 -8.41 -50.35 -18.63
N LEU A 3 -8.02 -50.81 -17.44
CA LEU A 3 -8.37 -50.19 -16.16
C LEU A 3 -7.50 -48.94 -15.97
N MET A 4 -8.06 -47.76 -16.25
CA MET A 4 -7.48 -46.47 -15.90
C MET A 4 -7.43 -46.36 -14.36
N LEU A 5 -6.25 -46.54 -13.77
CA LEU A 5 -5.97 -46.11 -12.40
C LEU A 5 -5.89 -44.59 -12.39
N ALA A 6 -6.94 -43.95 -11.84
CA ALA A 6 -6.96 -42.53 -11.52
C ALA A 6 -5.95 -42.25 -10.41
N LEU A 7 -4.81 -41.66 -10.78
CA LEU A 7 -3.90 -41.00 -9.85
C LEU A 7 -4.59 -39.77 -9.28
N PHE A 8 -5.27 -39.95 -8.14
CA PHE A 8 -5.63 -38.84 -7.27
C PHE A 8 -4.34 -38.29 -6.65
N SER A 9 -3.67 -37.40 -7.37
CA SER A 9 -2.64 -36.52 -6.82
C SER A 9 -3.32 -35.57 -5.84
N ALA A 10 -3.46 -36.00 -4.59
CA ALA A 10 -3.78 -35.12 -3.49
C ALA A 10 -2.64 -34.11 -3.38
N PHE A 11 -2.82 -32.92 -3.95
CA PHE A 11 -2.03 -31.74 -3.60
C PHE A 11 -2.38 -31.34 -2.17
N ALA A 12 -1.91 -32.14 -1.20
CA ALA A 12 -1.82 -31.72 0.18
C ALA A 12 -0.96 -30.46 0.17
N HIS A 13 -1.60 -29.31 0.29
CA HIS A 13 -0.90 -28.07 0.57
C HIS A 13 -0.36 -28.24 1.99
N ALA A 14 0.87 -28.75 2.08
CA ALA A 14 1.54 -28.93 3.35
C ALA A 14 1.66 -27.54 3.98
N GLU A 15 0.91 -27.32 5.06
CA GLU A 15 1.08 -26.13 5.87
C GLU A 15 2.57 -26.02 6.25
N PRO A 16 3.15 -24.81 6.23
CA PRO A 16 4.54 -24.64 6.61
C PRO A 16 4.76 -25.22 8.01
N SER A 17 5.81 -26.02 8.19
CA SER A 17 6.16 -26.50 9.52
C SER A 17 6.37 -25.30 10.47
N ALA A 18 6.07 -25.49 11.75
CA ALA A 18 6.21 -24.44 12.77
C ALA A 18 7.63 -23.84 12.77
N ASP A 19 8.65 -24.66 12.57
CA ASP A 19 10.06 -24.22 12.47
C ASP A 19 10.31 -23.32 11.26
N LYS A 20 9.69 -23.63 10.12
CA LYS A 20 9.84 -22.84 8.90
C LYS A 20 9.16 -21.48 9.02
N LEU A 21 7.97 -21.44 9.63
CA LEU A 21 7.30 -20.17 9.92
C LEU A 21 8.08 -19.33 10.93
N LYS A 22 8.65 -19.95 11.96
CA LYS A 22 9.51 -19.27 12.95
C LYS A 22 10.75 -18.65 12.28
N ALA A 23 11.45 -19.42 11.43
CA ALA A 23 12.60 -18.90 10.68
C ALA A 23 12.19 -17.77 9.72
N ALA A 24 11.03 -17.89 9.05
CA ALA A 24 10.52 -16.84 8.18
C ALA A 24 10.20 -15.54 8.94
N ARG A 25 9.58 -15.62 10.12
CA ARG A 25 9.36 -14.44 10.98
C ARG A 25 10.68 -13.76 11.36
N GLN A 26 11.71 -14.54 11.69
CA GLN A 26 13.02 -14.01 12.01
C GLN A 26 13.69 -13.33 10.80
N VAL A 27 13.53 -13.87 9.58
CA VAL A 27 13.98 -13.18 8.35
C VAL A 27 13.27 -11.83 8.19
N VAL A 28 11.94 -11.81 8.37
CA VAL A 28 11.14 -10.58 8.24
C VAL A 28 11.53 -9.52 9.27
N GLU A 29 11.80 -9.94 10.51
CA GLU A 29 12.32 -9.08 11.57
C GLU A 29 13.72 -8.53 11.23
N LEU A 30 14.63 -9.41 10.81
CA LEU A 30 15.99 -9.04 10.40
C LEU A 30 16.06 -8.25 9.10
N MET A 31 14.97 -8.13 8.35
CA MET A 31 14.87 -7.24 7.19
C MET A 31 14.08 -5.97 7.52
N ASP A 32 13.51 -5.88 8.72
CA ASP A 32 12.74 -4.76 9.26
C ASP A 32 11.60 -4.31 8.34
N TYR A 33 10.84 -5.29 7.84
CA TYR A 33 9.61 -5.05 7.08
C TYR A 33 8.61 -4.20 7.85
N LYS A 34 8.63 -4.29 9.19
CA LYS A 34 7.82 -3.45 10.06
C LYS A 34 8.18 -1.98 9.90
N ALA A 35 9.46 -1.60 9.95
CA ALA A 35 9.87 -0.22 9.68
C ALA A 35 9.55 0.20 8.24
N MET A 36 9.78 -0.67 7.24
CA MET A 36 9.43 -0.35 5.84
C MET A 36 7.94 0.00 5.69
N PHE A 37 7.06 -0.79 6.30
CA PHE A 37 5.63 -0.54 6.22
C PHE A 37 5.21 0.67 7.06
N ASN A 38 5.80 0.87 8.24
CA ASN A 38 5.56 2.08 9.02
C ASN A 38 5.98 3.36 8.29
N ALA A 39 7.08 3.33 7.53
CA ALA A 39 7.49 4.44 6.69
C ALA A 39 6.42 4.73 5.61
N PHE A 40 5.89 3.69 4.96
CA PHE A 40 4.76 3.83 4.04
C PHE A 40 3.51 4.41 4.71
N LEU A 41 3.12 3.89 5.89
CA LEU A 41 1.96 4.38 6.64
C LEU A 41 2.11 5.84 7.07
N SER A 42 3.31 6.23 7.50
CA SER A 42 3.64 7.61 7.85
C SER A 42 3.46 8.55 6.66
N GLN A 43 3.94 8.14 5.47
CA GLN A 43 3.72 8.91 4.24
C GLN A 43 2.25 8.94 3.81
N CYS A 44 1.55 7.81 3.94
CA CYS A 44 0.11 7.73 3.66
C CYS A 44 -0.68 8.73 4.51
N GLN A 45 -0.30 8.94 5.78
CA GLN A 45 -0.99 9.83 6.71
C GLN A 45 -0.65 11.31 6.52
N GLN A 46 0.25 11.68 5.60
CA GLN A 46 0.55 13.09 5.34
C GLN A 46 -0.53 13.72 4.44
N PRO A 47 -1.30 14.71 4.93
CA PRO A 47 -2.41 15.28 4.18
C PRO A 47 -1.97 16.14 3.00
N SER A 48 -0.81 16.78 3.08
CA SER A 48 -0.41 17.81 2.12
C SER A 48 -0.09 17.27 0.74
N GLY A 49 -0.81 17.79 -0.26
CA GLY A 49 -0.53 17.60 -1.67
C GLY A 49 -1.04 16.29 -2.28
N THR A 50 -1.67 15.40 -1.51
CA THR A 50 -2.26 14.16 -2.06
C THR A 50 -3.69 14.43 -2.59
N PHE A 51 -4.32 13.44 -3.22
CA PHE A 51 -5.75 13.51 -3.55
C PHE A 51 -6.65 13.54 -2.30
N LEU A 52 -6.09 13.25 -1.13
CA LEU A 52 -6.72 13.39 0.19
C LEU A 52 -6.48 14.79 0.80
N ASP A 53 -5.81 15.70 0.08
CA ASP A 53 -5.70 17.10 0.49
C ASP A 53 -7.01 17.84 0.12
N PRO A 54 -7.79 18.36 1.10
CA PRO A 54 -9.03 19.07 0.81
C PRO A 54 -8.81 20.33 -0.04
N LYS A 55 -7.64 20.98 0.03
CA LYS A 55 -7.33 22.14 -0.83
C LYS A 55 -7.08 21.70 -2.26
N ALA A 56 -6.44 20.55 -2.47
CA ALA A 56 -6.26 19.98 -3.81
C ALA A 56 -7.60 19.50 -4.38
N ALA A 57 -8.44 18.88 -3.56
CA ALA A 57 -9.80 18.49 -3.93
C ALA A 57 -10.68 19.72 -4.26
N PHE A 58 -10.62 20.79 -3.48
CA PHE A 58 -11.38 22.02 -3.76
C PHE A 58 -10.95 22.70 -5.07
N LYS A 59 -9.65 22.77 -5.35
CA LYS A 59 -9.16 23.30 -6.64
C LYS A 59 -9.69 22.52 -7.84
N THR A 60 -10.02 21.26 -7.60
CA THR A 60 -10.40 20.28 -8.60
C THR A 60 -11.92 20.24 -8.79
N ASP A 61 -12.69 20.30 -7.71
CA ASP A 61 -14.15 20.44 -7.71
C ASP A 61 -14.58 21.31 -6.51
N PRO A 62 -14.74 22.63 -6.71
CA PRO A 62 -15.24 23.52 -5.66
C PRO A 62 -16.67 23.19 -5.22
N GLY A 63 -17.48 22.61 -6.10
CA GLY A 63 -18.89 22.29 -5.85
C GLY A 63 -19.08 21.18 -4.82
N ALA A 64 -18.14 20.23 -4.75
CA ALA A 64 -18.14 19.15 -3.77
C ALA A 64 -18.23 19.63 -2.30
N PHE A 65 -17.77 20.85 -2.03
CA PHE A 65 -17.71 21.43 -0.68
C PHE A 65 -18.95 22.26 -0.31
N ARG A 66 -20.00 22.24 -1.16
CA ARG A 66 -21.31 22.88 -0.89
C ARG A 66 -21.21 24.34 -0.46
N GLY A 67 -20.28 25.08 -1.07
CA GLY A 67 -20.06 26.51 -0.80
C GLY A 67 -18.98 26.82 0.24
N LEU A 68 -18.41 25.81 0.91
CA LEU A 68 -17.22 26.00 1.75
C LEU A 68 -15.98 26.14 0.86
N SER A 69 -15.08 27.05 1.26
CA SER A 69 -13.80 27.31 0.58
C SER A 69 -12.66 27.40 1.58
N PRO A 70 -11.38 27.34 1.13
CA PRO A 70 -10.22 27.55 1.99
C PRO A 70 -10.20 28.87 2.78
N GLN A 71 -11.00 29.86 2.40
CA GLN A 71 -11.14 31.14 3.10
C GLN A 71 -12.30 31.15 4.11
N SER A 72 -13.14 30.12 4.12
CA SER A 72 -14.28 30.01 5.04
C SER A 72 -13.78 29.81 6.48
N ALA A 73 -14.45 30.44 7.46
CA ALA A 73 -14.12 30.26 8.88
C ALA A 73 -14.22 28.79 9.34
N TYR A 74 -15.09 28.00 8.70
CA TYR A 74 -15.29 26.57 8.95
C TYR A 74 -14.30 25.65 8.21
N TRP A 75 -13.39 26.18 7.40
CA TRP A 75 -12.42 25.36 6.66
C TRP A 75 -11.54 24.45 7.54
N PRO A 76 -11.11 24.86 8.74
CA PRO A 76 -10.39 23.96 9.66
C PRO A 76 -11.16 22.68 10.00
N GLU A 77 -12.50 22.72 10.03
CA GLU A 77 -13.33 21.54 10.26
C GLU A 77 -13.32 20.59 9.06
N VAL A 78 -13.29 21.14 7.83
CA VAL A 78 -13.11 20.36 6.60
C VAL A 78 -11.75 19.65 6.62
N GLU A 79 -10.68 20.38 6.97
CA GLU A 79 -9.33 19.81 7.10
C GLU A 79 -9.29 18.68 8.14
N GLU A 80 -9.97 18.84 9.27
CA GLU A 80 -10.06 17.81 10.31
C GLU A 80 -10.84 16.57 9.84
N VAL A 81 -11.94 16.73 9.09
CA VAL A 81 -12.69 15.61 8.52
C VAL A 81 -11.82 14.82 7.54
N TYR A 82 -11.12 15.51 6.65
CA TYR A 82 -10.20 14.87 5.69
C TYR A 82 -9.05 14.16 6.40
N ARG A 83 -8.47 14.76 7.44
CA ARG A 83 -7.43 14.13 8.26
C ARG A 83 -7.94 12.84 8.91
N LYS A 84 -9.15 12.84 9.48
CA LYS A 84 -9.77 11.62 10.05
C LYS A 84 -10.01 10.55 8.99
N TYR A 85 -10.51 10.95 7.82
CA TYR A 85 -10.70 10.05 6.68
C TYR A 85 -9.37 9.42 6.25
N GLN A 86 -8.32 10.23 6.08
CA GLN A 86 -6.99 9.78 5.70
C GLN A 86 -6.40 8.79 6.72
N VAL A 87 -6.46 9.11 8.01
CA VAL A 87 -6.02 8.19 9.07
C VAL A 87 -6.76 6.86 9.00
N ARG A 88 -8.07 6.88 8.71
CA ARG A 88 -8.88 5.65 8.58
C ARG A 88 -8.45 4.83 7.37
N VAL A 89 -8.31 5.44 6.19
CA VAL A 89 -7.92 4.70 4.98
C VAL A 89 -6.48 4.19 5.06
N CYS A 90 -5.57 4.92 5.69
CA CYS A 90 -4.19 4.47 5.89
C CYS A 90 -4.07 3.36 6.94
N LYS A 91 -5.04 3.20 7.85
CA LYS A 91 -5.08 2.12 8.85
C LYS A 91 -5.76 0.84 8.34
N TYR A 92 -5.79 0.62 7.03
CA TYR A 92 -6.40 -0.60 6.45
C TYR A 92 -5.67 -1.89 6.83
N LEU A 93 -4.39 -1.78 7.23
CA LEU A 93 -3.54 -2.87 7.65
C LEU A 93 -2.53 -2.36 8.68
N SER A 94 -2.30 -3.11 9.76
CA SER A 94 -1.22 -2.83 10.71
C SER A 94 0.14 -3.34 10.21
N ALA A 95 1.23 -2.80 10.76
CA ALA A 95 2.57 -3.27 10.41
C ALA A 95 2.84 -4.70 10.90
N GLU A 96 2.19 -5.11 11.99
CA GLU A 96 2.20 -6.48 12.51
C GLU A 96 1.51 -7.44 11.55
N GLU A 97 0.28 -7.13 11.10
CA GLU A 97 -0.45 -7.97 10.13
C GLU A 97 0.32 -8.08 8.81
N PHE A 98 0.91 -6.98 8.34
CA PHE A 98 1.76 -6.99 7.15
C PHE A 98 2.99 -7.90 7.33
N SER A 99 3.71 -7.77 8.45
CA SER A 99 4.90 -8.57 8.74
C SER A 99 4.57 -10.06 8.83
N GLU A 100 3.46 -10.41 9.48
CA GLU A 100 2.99 -11.78 9.58
C GLU A 100 2.58 -12.35 8.21
N TYR A 101 1.89 -11.56 7.39
CA TYR A 101 1.57 -11.93 6.02
C TYR A 101 2.86 -12.24 5.22
N VAL A 102 3.87 -11.36 5.28
CA VAL A 102 5.14 -11.56 4.57
C VAL A 102 5.87 -12.80 5.10
N ALA A 103 5.87 -13.04 6.41
CA ALA A 103 6.47 -14.23 7.00
C ALA A 103 5.80 -15.52 6.49
N ALA A 104 4.47 -15.53 6.41
CA ALA A 104 3.73 -16.65 5.81
C ALA A 104 4.06 -16.84 4.30
N GLN A 105 4.29 -15.75 3.56
CA GLN A 105 4.73 -15.83 2.16
C GLN A 105 6.13 -16.44 2.01
N TYR A 106 7.07 -16.09 2.89
CA TYR A 106 8.40 -16.71 2.94
C TYR A 106 8.31 -18.19 3.34
N ALA A 107 7.57 -18.51 4.40
CA ALA A 107 7.40 -19.86 4.87
C ALA A 107 6.76 -20.78 3.82
N SER A 108 5.88 -20.28 2.95
CA SER A 108 5.29 -21.10 1.88
C SER A 108 6.21 -21.30 0.67
N ARG A 109 7.25 -20.48 0.48
CA ARG A 109 8.06 -20.47 -0.77
C ARG A 109 9.54 -20.80 -0.59
N ALA A 110 10.10 -20.59 0.59
CA ALA A 110 11.49 -20.89 0.89
C ALA A 110 11.62 -22.26 1.58
N SER A 111 12.79 -22.89 1.40
CA SER A 111 13.19 -24.01 2.25
C SER A 111 13.63 -23.49 3.62
N LEU A 112 13.64 -24.37 4.64
CA LEU A 112 14.17 -24.00 5.95
C LEU A 112 15.67 -23.64 5.89
N GLU A 113 16.43 -24.31 5.01
CA GLU A 113 17.85 -24.04 4.78
C GLU A 113 18.08 -22.64 4.21
N ASP A 114 17.29 -22.22 3.22
CA ASP A 114 17.36 -20.87 2.64
C ASP A 114 17.05 -19.80 3.69
N LEU A 115 16.02 -20.03 4.51
CA LEU A 115 15.65 -19.11 5.58
C LEU A 115 16.77 -18.98 6.61
N ASN A 116 17.37 -20.10 7.04
CA ASN A 116 18.49 -20.08 7.99
C ASN A 116 19.73 -19.42 7.40
N THR A 117 20.01 -19.65 6.12
CA THR A 117 21.12 -18.98 5.41
C THR A 117 20.88 -17.47 5.33
N SER A 118 19.65 -17.06 5.02
CA SER A 118 19.25 -15.64 5.03
C SER A 118 19.42 -15.03 6.42
N ILE A 119 18.95 -15.72 7.48
CA ILE A 119 19.15 -15.28 8.87
C ILE A 119 20.63 -15.05 9.17
N ALA A 120 21.50 -16.01 8.81
CA ALA A 120 22.94 -15.90 9.05
C ALA A 120 23.54 -14.70 8.31
N PHE A 121 23.17 -14.49 7.05
CA PHE A 121 23.63 -13.34 6.27
C PHE A 121 23.13 -12.01 6.86
N GLN A 122 21.83 -11.86 7.09
CA GLN A 122 21.24 -10.62 7.62
C GLN A 122 21.75 -10.29 9.03
N SER A 123 22.07 -11.33 9.83
CA SER A 123 22.70 -11.17 11.14
C SER A 123 24.19 -10.80 11.09
N SER A 124 24.83 -10.85 9.92
CA SER A 124 26.24 -10.44 9.77
C SER A 124 26.40 -8.91 9.75
N PRO A 125 27.61 -8.36 10.02
CA PRO A 125 27.84 -6.92 9.86
C PRO A 125 27.56 -6.39 8.45
N ALA A 126 27.82 -7.20 7.42
CA ALA A 126 27.54 -6.83 6.03
C ALA A 126 26.02 -6.84 5.75
N GLY A 127 25.31 -7.86 6.21
CA GLY A 127 23.86 -7.97 6.10
C GLY A 127 23.15 -6.77 6.76
N ARG A 128 23.51 -6.44 8.01
CA ARG A 128 22.95 -5.26 8.70
C ARG A 128 23.18 -3.95 7.94
N ARG A 129 24.37 -3.74 7.36
CA ARG A 129 24.62 -2.55 6.52
C ARG A 129 23.75 -2.54 5.26
N MET A 130 23.58 -3.70 4.62
CA MET A 130 22.73 -3.82 3.43
C MET A 130 21.25 -3.58 3.77
N GLN A 131 20.78 -4.08 4.90
CA GLN A 131 19.43 -3.85 5.39
C GLN A 131 19.18 -2.36 5.65
N GLN A 132 20.10 -1.67 6.35
CA GLN A 132 19.99 -0.22 6.58
C GLN A 132 19.97 0.57 5.28
N ALA A 133 20.82 0.21 4.31
CA ALA A 133 20.78 0.80 2.98
C ALA A 133 19.44 0.54 2.28
N SER A 134 18.90 -0.67 2.39
CA SER A 134 17.61 -1.05 1.79
C SER A 134 16.44 -0.25 2.39
N LEU A 135 16.45 -0.02 3.71
CA LEU A 135 15.48 0.83 4.39
C LEU A 135 15.53 2.27 3.86
N ALA A 136 16.74 2.86 3.80
CA ALA A 136 16.93 4.21 3.30
C ALA A 136 16.51 4.36 1.82
N VAL A 137 16.82 3.36 0.98
CA VAL A 137 16.38 3.33 -0.42
C VAL A 137 14.86 3.23 -0.52
N ASN A 138 14.21 2.39 0.28
CA ASN A 138 12.75 2.30 0.30
C ASN A 138 12.12 3.63 0.71
N GLU A 139 12.60 4.28 1.77
CA GLU A 139 12.09 5.60 2.19
C GLU A 139 12.20 6.64 1.07
N ALA A 140 13.36 6.71 0.40
CA ALA A 140 13.59 7.59 -0.73
C ALA A 140 12.65 7.27 -1.91
N PHE A 141 12.46 5.98 -2.22
CA PHE A 141 11.55 5.54 -3.27
C PHE A 141 10.10 5.91 -2.97
N GLN A 142 9.62 5.71 -1.74
CA GLN A 142 8.25 6.05 -1.36
C GLN A 142 8.00 7.56 -1.52
N ALA A 143 8.95 8.40 -1.12
CA ALA A 143 8.86 9.86 -1.32
C ALA A 143 8.82 10.24 -2.81
N TYR A 144 9.66 9.60 -3.63
CA TYR A 144 9.66 9.77 -5.09
C TYR A 144 8.32 9.32 -5.71
N ALA A 145 7.84 8.12 -5.39
CA ALA A 145 6.62 7.53 -5.91
C ALA A 145 5.38 8.39 -5.58
N GLN A 146 5.28 8.89 -4.34
CA GLN A 146 4.21 9.81 -3.94
C GLN A 146 4.26 11.11 -4.73
N SER A 147 5.46 11.66 -4.98
CA SER A 147 5.60 12.84 -5.83
C SER A 147 5.11 12.60 -7.25
N SER A 148 5.48 11.46 -7.85
CA SER A 148 5.06 11.08 -9.20
C SER A 148 3.55 10.82 -9.28
N LEU A 149 2.96 10.13 -8.31
CA LEU A 149 1.52 9.86 -8.25
C LEU A 149 0.70 11.15 -8.23
N ARG A 150 1.15 12.18 -7.49
CA ARG A 150 0.50 13.49 -7.45
C ARG A 150 0.43 14.17 -8.82
N SER A 151 1.47 14.01 -9.65
CA SER A 151 1.48 14.57 -11.01
C SER A 151 0.47 13.86 -11.90
N VAL A 152 0.52 12.53 -11.94
CA VAL A 152 -0.32 11.70 -12.80
C VAL A 152 -1.80 11.81 -12.43
N TYR A 153 -2.13 11.79 -11.13
CA TYR A 153 -3.53 11.88 -10.68
C TYR A 153 -4.21 13.16 -11.17
N ARG A 154 -3.50 14.29 -11.20
CA ARG A 154 -4.05 15.57 -11.66
C ARG A 154 -4.41 15.54 -13.15
N GLU A 155 -3.58 14.91 -13.96
CA GLU A 155 -3.80 14.78 -15.40
C GLU A 155 -4.96 13.83 -15.68
N ALA A 156 -4.91 12.62 -15.10
CA ALA A 156 -5.95 11.61 -15.27
C ALA A 156 -7.33 12.09 -14.78
N TYR A 157 -7.38 12.85 -13.68
CA TYR A 157 -8.63 13.41 -13.18
C TYR A 157 -9.25 14.41 -14.17
N LYS A 158 -8.44 15.27 -14.80
CA LYS A 158 -8.94 16.24 -15.79
C LYS A 158 -9.51 15.54 -17.02
N GLU A 159 -8.83 14.52 -17.52
CA GLU A 159 -9.30 13.71 -18.64
C GLU A 159 -10.64 13.03 -18.29
N THR A 160 -10.71 12.39 -17.12
CA THR A 160 -11.93 11.74 -16.64
C THR A 160 -13.10 12.72 -16.53
N GLN A 161 -12.86 13.94 -16.03
CA GLN A 161 -13.92 14.94 -15.93
C GLN A 161 -14.38 15.47 -17.30
N ALA A 162 -13.48 15.56 -18.28
CA ALA A 162 -13.86 15.92 -19.65
C ALA A 162 -14.79 14.85 -20.25
N ASP A 163 -14.46 13.57 -20.05
CA ASP A 163 -15.30 12.45 -20.51
C ASP A 163 -16.67 12.44 -19.84
N LEU A 164 -16.72 12.65 -18.52
CA LEU A 164 -17.97 12.73 -17.77
C LEU A 164 -18.83 13.93 -18.20
N SER A 165 -18.20 15.09 -18.46
CA SER A 165 -18.90 16.28 -18.97
C SER A 165 -19.50 16.01 -20.34
N ALA A 166 -18.75 15.35 -21.24
CA ALA A 166 -19.26 14.98 -22.56
C ALA A 166 -20.43 13.97 -22.46
N ILE A 167 -20.39 13.03 -21.52
CA ILE A 167 -21.52 12.12 -21.23
C ILE A 167 -22.74 12.92 -20.75
N ALA A 168 -22.56 13.82 -19.78
CA ALA A 168 -23.63 14.62 -19.21
C ALA A 168 -24.27 15.55 -20.26
N GLU A 169 -23.48 16.14 -21.16
CA GLU A 169 -23.98 16.94 -22.28
C GLU A 169 -24.80 16.11 -23.28
N ARG A 170 -24.38 14.87 -23.58
CA ARG A 170 -25.19 13.98 -24.43
C ARG A 170 -26.50 13.60 -23.75
N TYR A 171 -26.44 13.25 -22.46
CA TYR A 171 -27.62 12.87 -21.68
C TYR A 171 -28.64 14.02 -21.54
N SER A 172 -28.18 15.26 -21.38
CA SER A 172 -29.09 16.42 -21.28
C SER A 172 -29.80 16.74 -22.60
N LYS A 173 -29.15 16.46 -23.75
CA LYS A 173 -29.74 16.61 -25.08
C LYS A 173 -30.68 15.46 -25.44
N GLU A 174 -30.31 14.24 -25.07
CA GLU A 174 -31.06 13.01 -25.38
C GLU A 174 -31.16 12.11 -24.14
N PRO A 175 -32.04 12.45 -23.17
CA PRO A 175 -32.26 11.59 -22.02
C PRO A 175 -32.95 10.30 -22.48
N ARG A 176 -32.32 9.16 -22.21
CA ARG A 176 -32.87 7.82 -22.48
C ARG A 176 -33.39 7.19 -21.20
#